data_AF-A0A3Q7I014-F1
#
_entry.id   AF-A0A3Q7I014-F1
#
_cell.length_a   1.000
_cell.length_b   1.000
_cell.length_c   1.000
_cell.angle_alpha   90.00
_cell.angle_beta   90.00
_cell.angle_gamma   90.00
#
_symmetry.space_group_name_H-M   'P 1'
#
loop_
_entity.id
_entity.type
_entity.pdbx_description
1 polymer ?
#
loop_
_entity_poly.entity_id
_entity_poly.type
_entity_poly.pdbx_seq_one_letter_code
_entity_poly.pdbx_strand_id
1 'polypeptide(L)'
;MVSYKIKFSLFSFIFLLNLILRSCGAPFSSIRVVYIIDALESSSKPLTVHCQSKDDNLGYKNLHSGEEYNFRFQEKFFGGTLFFCHFWWDDKNIIFDVYNDDIATFCGDLIPLEGFDYECFWKVQEDGFYFAPHRDPPSGYEKKHDWSKVLV
;
A
#
# COMPACT_ATOMS: atom_id res chain seq x y z
N MET A 1 38.89 -39.37 -24.14
CA MET A 1 37.46 -39.71 -24.35
C MET A 1 36.65 -39.28 -23.13
N VAL A 2 36.55 -37.97 -22.92
CA VAL A 2 35.75 -37.34 -21.86
C VAL A 2 35.12 -36.12 -22.54
N SER A 3 33.92 -35.69 -22.14
CA SER A 3 33.34 -34.37 -22.49
C SER A 3 32.19 -34.28 -23.51
N TYR A 4 31.33 -35.30 -23.64
CA TYR A 4 29.99 -35.13 -24.26
C TYR A 4 28.82 -35.41 -23.31
N LYS A 5 28.95 -36.36 -22.36
CA LYS A 5 27.90 -36.65 -21.36
C LYS A 5 27.63 -35.49 -20.41
N ILE A 6 28.65 -34.70 -20.03
CA ILE A 6 28.53 -33.56 -19.11
C ILE A 6 27.89 -32.35 -19.82
N LYS A 7 28.20 -32.10 -21.10
CA LYS A 7 27.63 -30.98 -21.88
C LYS A 7 26.14 -31.17 -22.18
N PHE A 8 25.71 -32.41 -22.46
CA PHE A 8 24.30 -32.73 -22.67
C PHE A 8 23.47 -32.57 -21.38
N SER A 9 24.08 -32.92 -20.24
CA SER A 9 23.47 -32.73 -18.92
C SER A 9 23.25 -31.25 -18.57
N LEU A 10 24.21 -30.36 -18.88
CA LEU A 10 24.08 -28.92 -18.66
C LEU A 10 23.01 -28.28 -19.56
N PHE A 11 22.97 -28.65 -20.84
CA PHE A 11 21.94 -28.13 -21.76
C PHE A 11 20.54 -28.62 -21.39
N SER A 12 20.42 -29.87 -20.96
CA SER A 12 19.18 -30.43 -20.44
C SER A 12 18.72 -29.73 -19.15
N PHE A 13 19.64 -29.40 -18.24
CA PHE A 13 19.33 -28.63 -17.03
C PHE A 13 18.89 -27.20 -17.35
N ILE A 14 19.56 -26.51 -18.29
CA ILE A 14 19.16 -25.17 -18.74
C ILE A 14 17.79 -25.22 -19.43
N PHE A 15 17.51 -26.23 -20.25
CA PHE A 15 16.22 -26.38 -20.92
C PHE A 15 15.09 -26.70 -19.94
N LEU A 16 15.35 -27.56 -18.94
CA LEU A 16 14.41 -27.85 -17.85
C LEU A 16 14.20 -26.62 -16.95
N LEU A 17 15.25 -25.85 -16.64
CA LEU A 17 15.14 -24.58 -15.91
C LEU A 17 14.27 -23.57 -16.67
N ASN A 18 14.44 -23.46 -17.99
CA ASN A 18 13.58 -22.63 -18.83
C ASN A 18 12.13 -23.13 -18.91
N LEU A 19 11.89 -24.45 -18.86
CA LEU A 19 10.54 -25.03 -18.79
C LEU A 19 9.88 -24.81 -17.42
N ILE A 20 10.64 -24.89 -16.31
CA ILE A 20 10.15 -24.58 -14.96
C ILE A 20 9.86 -23.08 -14.82
N LEU A 21 10.72 -22.21 -15.38
CA LEU A 21 10.49 -20.75 -15.44
C LEU A 21 9.25 -20.38 -16.28
N ARG A 22 8.88 -21.21 -17.26
CA ARG A 22 7.61 -21.06 -18.02
C ARG A 22 6.39 -21.62 -17.30
N SER A 23 6.59 -22.45 -16.27
CA SER A 23 5.51 -23.07 -15.47
C SER A 23 5.07 -22.21 -14.28
N CYS A 24 5.80 -21.16 -13.93
CA CYS A 24 5.27 -20.16 -13.01
C CYS A 24 4.42 -19.23 -13.86
N GLY A 25 3.09 -19.37 -13.78
CA GLY A 25 2.18 -18.35 -14.28
C GLY A 25 2.69 -16.99 -13.83
N ALA A 26 2.63 -15.98 -14.70
CA ALA A 26 3.10 -14.63 -14.42
C ALA A 26 2.89 -14.28 -12.94
N PRO A 27 3.90 -13.76 -12.22
CA PRO A 27 3.78 -13.52 -10.79
C PRO A 27 2.48 -12.75 -10.58
N PHE A 28 1.53 -13.36 -9.87
CA PHE A 28 0.26 -12.74 -9.56
C PHE A 28 0.61 -11.55 -8.69
N SER A 29 0.79 -10.39 -9.30
CA SER A 29 1.03 -9.18 -8.53
C SER A 29 -0.29 -8.85 -7.87
N SER A 30 -0.32 -8.90 -6.54
CA SER A 30 -1.47 -8.41 -5.79
C SER A 30 -1.66 -6.94 -6.10
N ILE A 31 -2.86 -6.52 -6.49
CA ILE A 31 -3.16 -5.10 -6.53
C ILE A 31 -3.47 -4.63 -5.12
N ARG A 32 -2.95 -3.46 -4.76
CA ARG A 32 -3.17 -2.83 -3.47
C ARG A 32 -3.90 -1.52 -3.68
N VAL A 33 -4.83 -1.22 -2.79
CA VAL A 33 -5.52 0.06 -2.74
C VAL A 33 -5.38 0.65 -1.34
N VAL A 34 -4.86 1.87 -1.27
CA VAL A 34 -4.80 2.62 -0.01
C VAL A 34 -5.92 3.64 -0.04
N TYR A 35 -6.74 3.64 1.01
CA TYR A 35 -7.84 4.56 1.22
C TYR A 35 -7.51 5.47 2.40
N ILE A 36 -7.77 6.77 2.25
CA ILE A 36 -7.59 7.79 3.27
C ILE A 36 -8.88 8.60 3.33
N ILE A 37 -9.61 8.51 4.43
CA ILE A 37 -10.81 9.32 4.66
C ILE A 37 -10.56 10.43 5.68
N ASP A 38 -11.05 11.62 5.36
CA ASP A 38 -11.17 12.70 6.33
C ASP A 38 -12.40 12.44 7.22
N ALA A 39 -12.19 12.10 8.49
CA ALA A 39 -13.24 11.93 9.48
C ALA A 39 -13.15 12.98 10.59
N LEU A 40 -12.64 14.17 10.27
CA LEU A 40 -12.74 15.36 11.11
C LEU A 40 -14.17 15.90 11.14
N GLU A 41 -14.47 16.80 12.07
CA GLU A 41 -15.79 17.45 12.12
C GLU A 41 -16.09 18.23 10.84
N SER A 42 -17.35 18.31 10.43
CA SER A 42 -17.78 19.02 9.22
C SER A 42 -17.49 20.53 9.21
N SER A 43 -17.25 21.11 10.38
CA SER A 43 -16.84 22.50 10.58
C SER A 43 -15.33 22.72 10.44
N SER A 44 -14.54 21.64 10.37
CA SER A 44 -13.08 21.69 10.32
C SER A 44 -12.55 22.25 9.00
N LYS A 45 -11.34 22.82 9.05
CA LYS A 45 -10.58 23.12 7.84
C LYS A 45 -10.29 21.82 7.07
N PRO A 46 -10.19 21.87 5.73
CA PRO A 46 -9.88 20.68 4.94
C PRO A 46 -8.57 20.02 5.37
N LEU A 47 -8.56 18.68 5.35
CA LEU A 47 -7.35 17.88 5.48
C LEU A 47 -6.56 17.96 4.17
N THR A 48 -5.33 18.47 4.21
CA THR A 48 -4.42 18.38 3.07
C THR A 48 -3.57 17.13 3.19
N VAL A 49 -3.50 16.35 2.12
CA VAL A 49 -2.72 15.11 2.04
C VAL A 49 -1.81 15.17 0.82
N HIS A 50 -0.54 14.82 0.98
CA HIS A 50 0.38 14.62 -0.13
C HIS A 50 1.06 13.27 0.02
N CYS A 51 0.80 12.37 -0.91
CA CYS A 51 1.36 11.02 -0.90
C CYS A 51 2.35 10.83 -2.04
N GLN A 52 3.40 10.04 -1.78
CA GLN A 52 4.37 9.66 -2.79
C GLN A 52 5.10 8.37 -2.39
N SER A 53 5.68 7.71 -3.39
CA SER A 53 6.69 6.68 -3.22
C SER A 53 8.06 7.25 -3.62
N LYS A 54 9.07 6.39 -3.73
CA LYS A 54 10.34 6.75 -4.37
C LYS A 54 10.17 7.09 -5.86
N ASP A 55 9.28 6.36 -6.52
CA ASP A 55 9.17 6.33 -7.99
C ASP A 55 8.00 7.19 -8.48
N ASP A 56 6.98 7.42 -7.65
CA ASP A 56 5.72 8.06 -8.01
C ASP A 56 5.35 9.20 -7.06
N ASN A 57 5.05 10.38 -7.60
CA ASN A 57 4.46 11.48 -6.85
C ASN A 57 2.96 11.54 -7.14
N LEU A 58 2.12 11.25 -6.13
CA LEU A 58 0.66 11.21 -6.29
C LEU A 58 -0.01 12.59 -6.15
N GLY A 59 0.76 13.58 -5.72
CA GLY A 59 0.35 14.98 -5.63
C GLY A 59 -0.53 15.31 -4.42
N TYR A 60 -0.86 16.59 -4.31
CA TYR A 60 -1.65 17.14 -3.20
C TYR A 60 -3.14 16.90 -3.41
N LYS A 61 -3.84 16.59 -2.31
CA LYS A 61 -5.29 16.46 -2.22
C LYS A 61 -5.78 17.26 -1.02
N ASN A 62 -6.86 18.01 -1.20
CA ASN A 62 -7.58 18.64 -0.10
C ASN A 62 -8.90 17.88 0.05
N LEU A 63 -9.13 17.33 1.23
CA LEU A 63 -10.33 16.57 1.56
C LEU A 63 -11.15 17.39 2.55
N HIS A 64 -12.45 17.51 2.26
CA HIS A 64 -13.43 17.96 3.23
C HIS A 64 -13.91 16.77 4.08
N SER A 65 -14.48 17.05 5.24
CA SER A 65 -15.07 16.04 6.13
C SER A 65 -15.97 15.05 5.37
N GLY A 66 -15.66 13.77 5.46
CA GLY A 66 -16.34 12.66 4.80
C GLY A 66 -15.82 12.34 3.40
N GLU A 67 -14.96 13.18 2.82
CA GLU A 67 -14.31 12.89 1.55
C GLU A 67 -13.15 11.91 1.71
N GLU A 68 -12.93 11.14 0.65
CA GLU A 68 -11.92 10.10 0.61
C GLU A 68 -10.97 10.29 -0.57
N TYR A 69 -9.69 10.13 -0.29
CA TYR A 69 -8.65 9.95 -1.29
C TYR A 69 -8.21 8.48 -1.34
N ASN A 70 -8.02 7.95 -2.55
CA ASN A 70 -7.42 6.64 -2.72
C ASN A 70 -6.47 6.59 -3.91
N PHE A 71 -5.57 5.61 -3.86
CA PHE A 71 -4.70 5.29 -4.97
C PHE A 71 -4.47 3.77 -5.03
N ARG A 72 -4.31 3.28 -6.26
CA ARG A 72 -4.14 1.86 -6.60
C ARG A 72 -2.77 1.64 -7.20
N PHE A 73 -2.09 0.57 -6.80
CA PHE A 73 -0.78 0.20 -7.34
C PHE A 73 -0.57 -1.31 -7.35
N GLN A 74 0.36 -1.74 -8.17
CA GLN A 74 0.76 -3.14 -8.30
C GLN A 74 1.92 -3.44 -7.36
N GLU A 75 1.75 -4.39 -6.46
CA GLU A 75 2.82 -4.76 -5.52
C GLU A 75 4.00 -5.44 -6.26
N LYS A 76 5.22 -5.08 -5.87
CA LYS A 76 6.43 -5.73 -6.40
C LYS A 76 6.49 -7.16 -5.89
N PHE A 77 6.87 -8.11 -6.76
CA PHE A 77 6.86 -9.55 -6.42
C PHE A 77 7.74 -9.92 -5.20
N PHE A 78 8.76 -9.11 -4.90
CA PHE A 78 9.63 -9.31 -3.74
C PHE A 78 9.40 -8.26 -2.63
N GLY A 79 8.24 -7.61 -2.61
CA GLY A 79 7.94 -6.50 -1.70
C GLY A 79 8.78 -5.26 -1.99
N GLY A 80 8.93 -4.41 -0.96
CA GLY A 80 9.70 -3.17 -1.04
C GLY A 80 8.95 -2.03 -1.72
N THR A 81 7.64 -2.14 -1.88
CA THR A 81 6.79 -1.00 -2.23
C THR A 81 6.53 -0.18 -0.97
N LEU A 82 6.73 1.13 -1.07
CA LEU A 82 6.52 2.04 0.06
C LEU A 82 5.84 3.30 -0.45
N PHE A 83 4.75 3.68 0.22
CA PHE A 83 4.11 4.98 0.08
C PHE A 83 4.06 5.66 1.44
N PHE A 84 4.55 6.90 1.49
CA PHE A 84 4.40 7.77 2.64
C PHE A 84 3.53 8.96 2.28
N CYS A 85 2.83 9.48 3.28
CA CYS A 85 2.00 10.66 3.12
C CYS A 85 2.34 11.70 4.17
N HIS A 86 2.35 12.96 3.75
CA HIS A 86 2.34 14.11 4.63
C HIS A 86 0.90 14.60 4.75
N PHE A 87 0.46 14.74 6.00
CA PHE A 87 -0.86 15.24 6.36
C PHE A 87 -0.72 16.60 7.03
N TRP A 88 -1.60 17.54 6.68
CA TRP A 88 -1.72 18.84 7.33
C TRP A 88 -3.17 19.10 7.70
N TRP A 89 -3.36 19.56 8.93
CA TRP A 89 -4.64 20.03 9.41
C TRP A 89 -4.44 21.07 10.51
N ASP A 90 -4.90 22.29 10.26
CA ASP A 90 -4.70 23.46 11.11
C ASP A 90 -3.22 23.72 11.46
N ASP A 91 -2.83 23.70 12.74
CA ASP A 91 -1.45 23.85 13.22
C ASP A 91 -0.72 22.49 13.41
N LYS A 92 -1.33 21.40 12.91
CA LYS A 92 -0.80 20.04 13.00
C LYS A 92 -0.29 19.58 11.65
N ASN A 93 0.80 18.82 11.69
CA ASN A 93 1.25 18.02 10.55
C ASN A 93 1.87 16.72 11.02
N ILE A 94 1.96 15.74 10.12
CA ILE A 94 2.76 14.53 10.35
C ILE A 94 3.09 13.89 9.00
N ILE A 95 4.23 13.19 8.95
CA ILE A 95 4.62 12.32 7.84
C ILE A 95 4.81 10.91 8.37
N PHE A 96 4.20 9.93 7.71
CA PHE A 96 4.43 8.52 7.99
C PHE A 96 4.12 7.65 6.77
N ASP A 97 4.59 6.40 6.81
CA ASP A 97 4.30 5.39 5.80
C ASP A 97 2.83 4.98 5.89
N VAL A 98 2.05 5.20 4.83
CA VAL A 98 0.67 4.69 4.75
C VAL A 98 0.62 3.28 4.16
N TYR A 99 1.72 2.85 3.54
CA TYR A 99 1.91 1.52 3.02
C TYR A 99 3.39 1.17 2.99
N ASN A 100 3.72 -0.01 3.52
CA ASN A 100 5.00 -0.70 3.38
C ASN A 100 4.74 -2.20 3.65
N ASP A 101 5.79 -3.03 3.56
CA ASP A 101 5.68 -4.48 3.74
C ASP A 101 5.10 -4.87 5.12
N ASP A 102 5.38 -4.09 6.17
CA ASP A 102 4.85 -4.32 7.53
C ASP A 102 3.36 -3.96 7.62
N ILE A 103 2.96 -2.82 7.05
CA ILE A 103 1.54 -2.39 7.01
C ILE A 103 0.71 -3.36 6.16
N ALA A 104 1.30 -3.89 5.07
CA ALA A 104 0.65 -4.81 4.16
C ALA A 104 0.10 -6.06 4.84
N THR A 105 0.68 -6.49 5.98
CA THR A 105 0.20 -7.66 6.73
C THR A 105 -1.13 -7.45 7.45
N PHE A 106 -1.53 -6.18 7.62
CA PHE A 106 -2.78 -5.81 8.27
C PHE A 106 -3.89 -5.43 7.27
N CYS A 107 -3.55 -5.28 6.00
CA CYS A 107 -4.50 -4.95 4.94
C CYS A 107 -5.45 -6.13 4.69
N GLY A 108 -6.72 -5.83 4.48
CA GLY A 108 -7.76 -6.82 4.23
C GLY A 108 -7.91 -7.14 2.74
N ASP A 109 -8.61 -8.23 2.44
CA ASP A 109 -8.97 -8.57 1.07
C ASP A 109 -9.93 -7.52 0.49
N LEU A 110 -9.76 -7.15 -0.78
CA LEU A 110 -10.63 -6.19 -1.45
C LEU A 110 -11.91 -6.87 -1.96
N ILE A 111 -13.03 -6.67 -1.27
CA ILE A 111 -14.36 -7.26 -1.60
C ILE A 111 -15.10 -6.38 -2.63
N PRO A 112 -15.81 -6.94 -3.64
CA PRO A 112 -16.16 -8.34 -3.86
C PRO A 112 -15.26 -9.05 -4.87
N LEU A 113 -14.06 -8.53 -5.15
CA LEU A 113 -13.21 -9.11 -6.18
C LEU A 113 -12.64 -10.44 -5.68
N GLU A 114 -13.03 -11.54 -6.32
CA GLU A 114 -12.34 -12.82 -6.11
C GLU A 114 -10.93 -12.72 -6.69
N GLY A 115 -9.92 -12.58 -5.83
CA GLY A 115 -8.53 -12.43 -6.24
C GLY A 115 -7.57 -12.13 -5.09
N PHE A 116 -6.32 -11.85 -5.43
CA PHE A 116 -5.26 -11.45 -4.49
C PHE A 116 -5.16 -9.92 -4.39
N ASP A 117 -6.29 -9.22 -4.42
CA ASP A 117 -6.34 -7.77 -4.29
C ASP A 117 -6.62 -7.41 -2.83
N TYR A 118 -5.97 -6.35 -2.34
CA TYR A 118 -6.08 -5.96 -0.94
C TYR A 118 -6.30 -4.47 -0.78
N GLU A 119 -6.95 -4.11 0.32
CA GLU A 119 -7.19 -2.73 0.72
C GLU A 119 -6.56 -2.43 2.08
N CYS A 120 -6.12 -1.18 2.24
CA CYS A 120 -5.58 -0.67 3.48
C CYS A 120 -6.33 0.64 3.79
N PHE A 121 -7.01 0.73 4.93
CA PHE A 121 -7.88 1.86 5.21
C PHE A 121 -7.35 2.73 6.36
N TRP A 122 -7.12 4.00 6.05
CA TRP A 122 -6.73 5.03 6.99
C TRP A 122 -7.89 5.99 7.24
N LYS A 123 -8.27 6.15 8.51
CA LYS A 123 -9.25 7.11 8.98
C LYS A 123 -8.54 8.19 9.80
N VAL A 124 -8.66 9.44 9.35
CA VAL A 124 -8.04 10.60 10.01
C VAL A 124 -9.05 11.28 10.93
N GLN A 125 -8.71 11.43 12.20
CA GLN A 125 -9.56 12.04 13.23
C GLN A 125 -8.79 13.13 13.99
N GLU A 126 -9.48 13.87 14.85
CA GLU A 126 -8.89 15.02 15.56
C GLU A 126 -7.72 14.65 16.48
N ASP A 127 -7.78 13.43 17.04
CA ASP A 127 -6.82 12.90 17.99
C ASP A 127 -5.73 12.04 17.32
N GLY A 128 -5.88 11.69 16.04
CA GLY A 128 -4.85 10.94 15.32
C GLY A 128 -5.37 10.11 14.15
N PHE A 129 -4.58 9.08 13.83
CA PHE A 129 -4.72 8.27 12.63
C PHE A 129 -5.02 6.83 13.01
N TYR A 130 -6.09 6.31 12.43
CA TYR A 130 -6.61 4.98 12.70
C TYR A 130 -6.51 4.12 11.45
N PHE A 131 -6.14 2.86 11.63
CA PHE A 131 -6.01 1.89 10.55
C PHE A 131 -7.07 0.80 10.70
N ALA A 132 -7.64 0.34 9.60
CA ALA A 132 -8.49 -0.84 9.54
C ALA A 132 -8.16 -1.71 8.31
N PRO A 133 -8.35 -3.04 8.39
CA PRO A 133 -8.16 -3.93 7.24
C PRO A 133 -9.13 -3.65 6.09
N HIS A 134 -10.36 -3.22 6.39
CA HIS A 134 -11.41 -3.01 5.38
C HIS A 134 -12.02 -1.62 5.48
N ARG A 135 -12.38 -1.05 4.33
CA ARG A 135 -13.12 0.21 4.26
C ARG A 135 -14.60 0.03 4.56
N ASP A 136 -15.24 -1.00 4.00
CA ASP A 136 -16.69 -1.23 4.11
C ASP A 136 -17.06 -2.72 4.24
N PRO A 137 -17.65 -3.16 5.37
CA PRO A 137 -17.84 -2.39 6.59
C PRO A 137 -16.48 -2.15 7.28
N PRO A 138 -16.23 -0.95 7.81
CA PRO A 138 -15.01 -0.72 8.56
C PRO A 138 -15.02 -1.54 9.84
N SER A 139 -13.95 -2.29 10.09
CA SER A 139 -13.84 -3.16 11.26
C SER A 139 -12.45 -3.06 11.88
N GLY A 140 -12.38 -3.19 13.22
CA GLY A 140 -11.12 -3.33 13.94
C GLY A 140 -10.18 -2.12 13.86
N TYR A 141 -10.71 -0.89 13.90
CA TYR A 141 -9.86 0.30 13.92
C TYR A 141 -8.86 0.27 15.07
N GLU A 142 -7.59 0.46 14.73
CA GLU A 142 -6.50 0.60 15.67
C GLU A 142 -5.80 1.94 15.48
N LYS A 143 -5.61 2.69 16.56
CA LYS A 143 -4.87 3.95 16.51
C LYS A 143 -3.38 3.67 16.27
N LYS A 144 -2.81 4.22 15.20
CA LYS A 144 -1.39 4.01 14.84
C LYS A 144 -0.52 5.23 15.12
N HIS A 145 -1.08 6.44 14.95
CA HIS A 145 -0.33 7.68 15.14
C HIS A 145 -1.16 8.76 15.82
N ASP A 146 -0.50 9.59 16.63
CA ASP A 146 -1.01 10.88 17.07
C ASP A 146 -0.52 11.98 16.13
N TRP A 147 -1.23 13.11 16.09
CA TRP A 147 -0.76 14.30 15.39
C TRP A 147 0.52 14.87 16.01
N SER A 148 1.43 15.40 15.18
CA SER A 148 2.49 16.29 15.67
C SER A 148 2.06 17.75 15.56
N LYS A 149 2.44 18.56 16.56
CA LYS A 149 2.24 20.01 16.51
C LYS A 149 3.40 20.66 15.76
N VAL A 150 3.11 21.67 14.94
CA VAL A 150 4.16 22.55 14.41
C VAL A 150 4.76 23.30 15.61
N LEU A 151 6.03 23.05 15.92
CA LEU A 151 6.78 23.92 16.82
C LEU A 151 7.05 25.23 16.07
N VAL A 152 6.27 26.26 16.39
CA VAL A 152 6.50 27.63 15.93
C VAL A 152 7.52 28.31 16.85
#